data_AF-A0A9W9BG27-F1
#
_entry.id   AF-A0A9W9BG27-F1
#
_cell.length_a   1.000
_cell.length_b   1.000
_cell.length_c   1.000
_cell.angle_alpha   90.00
_cell.angle_beta   90.00
_cell.angle_gamma   90.00
#
_symmetry.space_group_name_H-M   'P 1'
#
loop_
_entity.id
_entity.type
_entity.pdbx_description
1 polymer ?
#
loop_
_entity_poly.entity_id
_entity_poly.type
_entity_poly.pdbx_seq_one_letter_code
_entity_poly.pdbx_strand_id
1 'polypeptide(L)'
;MKLQVRLVLLPVLVNGAKVNSPGSNTSDLLARTINALGGLQALNDIKGLTLQSSDYRSTTLSQSYSLDSSDQLIATGATSTISFDFSDTLITQRIDRNLTYDYFWAHAHRDGKLDYSLVVQTGLNGSACFNVGGSVDDPSVPFGYADSYLTDYLVHSAQQSALLGVLKQFEASSSQLVYSVTSIEASGVDYPTLSLPNANLALLVHNDTGLPYAIRSTETHEIYGPSTNDVVFSNYASVSFGKSQTFKYPNRIQTIYNEVYVLEDYTISQISANPQFPDGYFKALPPTPPAGSPPDNVAQLPRTDNEYPRSEVHEFYETGLWFGPFGQQNNVSSVVAKPVFPGGNVPQIVNLYVGTVPDYVQLLVEFEDGLVITDAAPHRSKIILQWVKENYPGKSITHVVPSHHHRDHAGGVGDYLAAGAKLVIPEIAKDYYKNVNGGKFQTITYDDEHPFIKQDKNVQFLSFWKNENPHASDWTWAAAAPACSKFNNSEVVVIDADIVNPRPGPVMRWDTPHAMPFFVDAVHRGIPLEATLVGAHGGTGIGIGTTDSLINLVNIAGFTYPNSSSTKGWC
;
A
#
# COMPACT_ATOMS: atom_id res chain seq x y z
N MET A 1 -14.15 -43.41 2.08
CA MET A 1 -14.21 -43.03 3.51
C MET A 1 -12.95 -42.21 3.82
N LYS A 2 -12.99 -40.91 3.49
CA LYS A 2 -11.93 -39.94 3.79
C LYS A 2 -12.58 -38.90 4.71
N LEU A 3 -12.03 -38.75 5.90
CA LEU A 3 -12.54 -37.86 6.95
C LEU A 3 -12.39 -36.40 6.49
N GLN A 4 -13.51 -35.74 6.20
CA GLN A 4 -13.57 -34.28 6.12
C GLN A 4 -13.59 -33.73 7.54
N VAL A 5 -12.50 -33.14 7.98
CA VAL A 5 -12.49 -32.27 9.17
C VAL A 5 -12.96 -30.90 8.71
N ARG A 6 -14.26 -30.61 8.93
CA ARG A 6 -14.81 -29.26 8.81
C ARG A 6 -14.30 -28.44 9.99
N LEU A 7 -13.32 -27.57 9.73
CA LEU A 7 -12.98 -26.49 10.67
C LEU A 7 -14.05 -25.40 10.50
N VAL A 8 -15.02 -25.37 11.41
CA VAL A 8 -15.98 -24.28 11.51
C VAL A 8 -15.27 -23.13 12.20
N LEU A 9 -14.77 -22.15 11.43
CA LEU A 9 -14.40 -20.84 11.97
C LEU A 9 -15.69 -20.13 12.39
N LEU A 10 -15.91 -20.03 13.70
CA LEU A 10 -16.88 -19.08 14.26
C LEU A 10 -16.33 -17.65 14.13
N PRO A 11 -17.18 -16.64 13.90
CA PRO A 11 -16.76 -15.26 13.96
C PRO A 11 -16.37 -14.94 15.41
N VAL A 12 -15.08 -14.71 15.64
CA VAL A 12 -14.59 -14.19 16.91
C VAL A 12 -15.04 -12.74 16.99
N LEU A 13 -16.10 -12.50 17.75
CA LEU A 13 -16.34 -11.20 18.36
C LEU A 13 -15.09 -10.84 19.17
N VAL A 14 -14.42 -9.75 18.79
CA VAL A 14 -13.38 -9.08 19.58
C VAL A 14 -14.01 -8.67 20.91
N ASN A 15 -14.00 -9.58 21.87
CA ASN A 15 -14.44 -9.33 23.23
C ASN A 15 -13.25 -8.80 24.02
N GLY A 16 -13.47 -7.62 24.59
CA GLY A 16 -12.49 -6.76 25.25
C GLY A 16 -11.43 -7.47 26.08
N ALA A 17 -10.22 -6.93 25.97
CA ALA A 17 -9.14 -7.13 26.92
C ALA A 17 -9.70 -7.16 28.35
N LYS A 18 -9.41 -8.23 29.09
CA LYS A 18 -9.66 -8.26 30.55
C LYS A 18 -8.76 -7.21 31.19
N VAL A 19 -9.34 -6.05 31.50
CA VAL A 19 -8.69 -4.98 32.26
C VAL A 19 -8.60 -5.43 33.72
N ASN A 20 -7.43 -5.88 34.15
CA ASN A 20 -7.11 -6.05 35.57
C ASN A 20 -6.60 -4.72 36.14
N SER A 21 -6.94 -4.45 37.41
CA SER A 21 -6.76 -3.17 38.09
C SER A 21 -5.30 -2.65 38.11
N PRO A 22 -5.07 -1.32 38.21
CA PRO A 22 -3.78 -0.66 37.94
C PRO A 22 -2.67 -0.87 39.00
N GLY A 23 -2.85 -1.78 39.97
CA GLY A 23 -2.13 -1.71 41.24
C GLY A 23 -0.83 -2.50 41.35
N SER A 24 -0.57 -3.55 40.54
CA SER A 24 0.60 -4.41 40.78
C SER A 24 1.34 -4.95 39.55
N ASN A 25 0.99 -4.56 38.32
CA ASN A 25 1.63 -5.13 37.12
C ASN A 25 2.26 -4.08 36.19
N THR A 26 1.72 -2.86 36.12
CA THR A 26 2.22 -1.80 35.22
C THR A 26 3.60 -1.27 35.64
N SER A 27 3.71 -0.77 36.88
CA SER A 27 4.94 -0.19 37.41
C SER A 27 6.06 -1.23 37.48
N ASP A 28 5.73 -2.46 37.85
CA ASP A 28 6.68 -3.57 37.95
C ASP A 28 7.21 -3.98 36.58
N LEU A 29 6.34 -4.10 35.56
CA LEU A 29 6.78 -4.43 34.21
C LEU A 29 7.64 -3.30 33.61
N LEU A 30 7.26 -2.03 33.81
CA LEU A 30 8.05 -0.90 33.32
C LEU A 30 9.43 -0.85 33.98
N ALA A 31 9.48 -0.94 35.31
CA ALA A 31 10.73 -0.94 36.06
C ALA A 31 11.62 -2.12 35.67
N ARG A 32 11.04 -3.33 35.54
CA ARG A 32 11.74 -4.52 35.05
C ARG A 32 12.33 -4.30 33.67
N THR A 33 11.57 -3.70 32.76
CA THR A 33 12.01 -3.44 31.38
C THR A 33 13.16 -2.45 31.32
N ILE A 34 13.02 -1.33 32.04
CA ILE A 34 14.08 -0.32 32.15
C ILE A 34 15.34 -0.93 32.77
N ASN A 35 15.21 -1.74 33.83
CA ASN A 35 16.34 -2.42 34.46
C ASN A 35 17.02 -3.43 33.53
N ALA A 36 16.25 -4.18 32.72
CA ALA A 36 16.81 -5.12 31.74
C ALA A 36 17.69 -4.42 30.69
N LEU A 37 17.41 -3.16 30.38
CA LEU A 37 18.18 -2.34 29.45
C LEU A 37 19.36 -1.60 30.09
N GLY A 38 19.54 -1.62 31.42
CA GLY A 38 20.64 -0.92 32.09
C GLY A 38 20.21 0.05 33.20
N GLY A 39 18.91 0.17 33.45
CA GLY A 39 18.36 0.92 34.58
C GLY A 39 18.00 2.37 34.26
N LEU A 40 17.28 3.00 35.20
CA LEU A 40 16.69 4.33 35.02
C LEU A 40 17.76 5.41 34.85
N GLN A 41 18.89 5.30 35.54
CA GLN A 41 20.01 6.24 35.41
C GLN A 41 20.54 6.25 33.97
N ALA A 42 20.77 5.06 33.39
CA ALA A 42 21.26 4.97 32.02
C ALA A 42 20.25 5.52 31.01
N LEU A 43 18.96 5.19 31.18
CA LEU A 43 17.88 5.74 30.36
C LEU A 43 17.88 7.27 30.39
N ASN A 44 18.06 7.88 31.57
CA ASN A 44 18.04 9.33 31.73
C ASN A 44 19.30 10.03 31.23
N ASP A 45 20.47 9.40 31.35
CA ASP A 45 21.76 9.95 30.94
C ASP A 45 21.98 9.88 29.43
N ILE A 46 21.29 8.99 28.72
CA ILE A 46 21.28 8.97 27.26
C ILE A 46 20.35 10.08 26.75
N LYS A 47 20.98 11.12 26.18
CA LYS A 47 20.35 12.28 25.55
C LYS A 47 20.43 12.25 24.04
N GLY A 48 21.33 11.46 23.47
CA GLY A 48 21.44 11.28 22.02
C GLY A 48 21.83 9.85 21.66
N LEU A 49 21.37 9.37 20.50
CA LEU A 49 21.69 8.03 20.02
C LEU A 49 21.87 8.07 18.50
N THR A 50 22.95 7.48 18.00
CA THR A 50 23.16 7.28 16.55
C THR A 50 23.31 5.80 16.26
N LEU A 51 22.53 5.32 15.28
CA LEU A 51 22.51 3.95 14.78
C LEU A 51 23.00 3.98 13.34
N GLN A 52 24.03 3.20 13.04
CA GLN A 52 24.50 3.00 11.67
C GLN A 52 24.12 1.59 11.20
N SER A 53 23.64 1.50 9.97
CA SER A 53 23.24 0.26 9.31
C SER A 53 23.78 0.23 7.89
N SER A 54 24.15 -0.96 7.42
CA SER A 54 24.62 -1.22 6.05
C SER A 54 23.83 -2.32 5.34
N ASP A 55 23.02 -3.07 6.09
CA ASP A 55 22.18 -4.15 5.59
C ASP A 55 20.73 -3.77 5.89
N TYR A 56 20.09 -3.10 4.93
CA TYR A 56 18.68 -2.71 4.97
C TYR A 56 17.95 -3.31 3.78
N ARG A 57 16.78 -3.89 4.01
CA ARG A 57 15.85 -4.34 2.97
C ARG A 57 14.44 -3.91 3.34
N SER A 58 13.62 -3.67 2.34
CA SER A 58 12.20 -3.46 2.53
C SER A 58 11.37 -4.15 1.46
N THR A 59 10.13 -4.47 1.79
CA THR A 59 9.14 -5.07 0.89
C THR A 59 7.82 -4.31 0.99
N THR A 60 6.89 -4.62 0.10
CA THR A 60 5.56 -3.98 0.05
C THR A 60 4.44 -4.98 0.30
N LEU A 61 3.33 -4.49 0.85
CA LEU A 61 2.06 -5.22 0.94
C LEU A 61 1.19 -5.07 -0.30
N SER A 62 1.48 -4.08 -1.14
CA SER A 62 0.55 -3.58 -2.17
C SER A 62 0.90 -3.94 -3.60
N GLN A 63 2.08 -4.52 -3.85
CA GLN A 63 2.56 -4.91 -5.18
C GLN A 63 3.19 -6.31 -5.17
N SER A 64 2.76 -7.18 -4.24
CA SER A 64 3.26 -8.55 -4.15
C SER A 64 2.68 -9.43 -5.26
N TYR A 65 3.37 -10.51 -5.62
CA TYR A 65 2.79 -11.52 -6.49
C TYR A 65 1.77 -12.37 -5.74
N SER A 66 2.14 -12.82 -4.54
CA SER A 66 1.25 -13.60 -3.67
C SER A 66 0.23 -12.74 -2.92
N LEU A 67 -0.93 -13.33 -2.64
CA LEU A 67 -1.99 -12.75 -1.82
C LEU A 67 -1.71 -12.81 -0.30
N ASP A 68 -0.78 -13.67 0.12
CA ASP A 68 -0.55 -14.02 1.53
C ASP A 68 0.92 -13.87 1.97
N SER A 69 1.75 -13.23 1.14
CA SER A 69 3.14 -12.95 1.47
C SER A 69 3.60 -11.61 0.90
N SER A 70 4.57 -10.98 1.57
CA SER A 70 5.24 -9.79 1.04
C SER A 70 6.51 -10.22 0.28
N ASP A 71 6.33 -10.59 -0.99
CA ASP A 71 7.39 -11.16 -1.83
C ASP A 71 8.02 -10.15 -2.80
N GLN A 72 7.44 -8.96 -2.92
CA GLN A 72 7.99 -7.87 -3.72
C GLN A 72 8.88 -6.95 -2.89
N LEU A 73 10.17 -6.91 -3.22
CA LEU A 73 11.14 -5.99 -2.63
C LEU A 73 10.87 -4.56 -3.09
N ILE A 74 10.96 -3.61 -2.16
CA ILE A 74 11.07 -2.18 -2.43
C ILE A 74 12.54 -1.82 -2.54
N ALA A 75 13.29 -2.01 -1.45
CA ALA A 75 14.72 -1.74 -1.41
C ALA A 75 15.51 -3.05 -1.27
N THR A 76 16.48 -3.22 -2.17
CA THR A 76 17.42 -4.35 -2.15
C THR A 76 18.62 -4.10 -1.23
N GLY A 77 18.86 -2.84 -0.86
CA GLY A 77 19.93 -2.42 0.01
C GLY A 77 19.82 -0.94 0.40
N ALA A 78 20.26 -0.59 1.60
CA ALA A 78 20.56 0.80 1.93
C ALA A 78 21.68 0.90 2.97
N THR A 79 22.44 1.99 2.93
CA THR A 79 23.19 2.46 4.11
C THR A 79 22.35 3.52 4.80
N SER A 80 22.26 3.46 6.13
CA SER A 80 21.48 4.44 6.88
C SER A 80 22.13 4.80 8.20
N THR A 81 22.13 6.08 8.51
CA THR A 81 22.44 6.62 9.83
C THR A 81 21.17 7.23 10.41
N ILE A 82 20.66 6.66 11.50
CA ILE A 82 19.50 7.16 12.23
C ILE A 82 19.99 7.75 13.54
N SER A 83 19.76 9.04 13.73
CA SER A 83 20.14 9.78 14.92
C SER A 83 18.91 10.28 15.66
N PHE A 84 18.91 10.18 16.97
CA PHE A 84 17.87 10.66 17.86
C PHE A 84 18.43 11.66 18.86
N ASP A 85 17.64 12.68 19.16
CA ASP A 85 17.80 13.58 20.29
C ASP A 85 16.65 13.35 21.29
N PHE A 86 17.02 13.10 22.53
CA PHE A 86 16.17 12.86 23.71
C PHE A 86 16.46 13.88 24.83
N SER A 87 17.08 15.01 24.49
CA SER A 87 17.42 16.06 25.46
C SER A 87 16.19 16.74 26.05
N ASP A 88 15.11 16.81 25.28
CA ASP A 88 13.78 17.26 25.71
C ASP A 88 12.81 16.07 25.86
N THR A 89 11.60 16.36 26.29
CA THR A 89 10.45 15.45 26.34
C THR A 89 9.97 15.01 24.95
N LEU A 90 10.33 15.75 23.90
CA LEU A 90 10.02 15.44 22.52
C LEU A 90 11.20 14.72 21.86
N ILE A 91 10.89 13.80 20.96
CA ILE A 91 11.88 13.12 20.12
C ILE A 91 12.14 13.99 18.89
N THR A 92 13.41 14.22 18.59
CA THR A 92 13.84 14.68 17.26
C THR A 92 14.68 13.59 16.61
N GLN A 93 14.33 13.21 15.38
CA GLN A 93 15.02 12.17 14.62
C GLN A 93 15.64 12.79 13.37
N ARG A 94 16.81 12.29 12.98
CA ARG A 94 17.38 12.49 11.66
C ARG A 94 17.71 11.15 11.03
N ILE A 95 17.32 10.96 9.78
CA ILE A 95 17.65 9.79 8.97
C ILE A 95 18.45 10.28 7.77
N ASP A 96 19.71 9.88 7.68
CA ASP A 96 20.51 9.99 6.45
C ASP A 96 20.52 8.60 5.80
N ARG A 97 20.03 8.46 4.56
CA ARG A 97 19.87 7.15 3.91
C ARG A 97 20.25 7.21 2.43
N ASN A 98 21.06 6.24 2.00
CA ASN A 98 21.36 5.97 0.60
C ASN A 98 20.71 4.63 0.23
N LEU A 99 19.56 4.70 -0.43
CA LEU A 99 18.68 3.58 -0.76
C LEU A 99 18.93 3.08 -2.18
N THR A 100 18.80 1.77 -2.37
CA THR A 100 18.78 1.09 -3.67
C THR A 100 17.45 0.39 -3.86
N TYR A 101 16.67 0.84 -4.84
CA TYR A 101 15.42 0.20 -5.20
C TYR A 101 15.64 -1.12 -5.93
N ASP A 102 14.68 -2.03 -5.80
CA ASP A 102 14.57 -3.18 -6.69
C ASP A 102 14.27 -2.74 -8.12
N TYR A 103 14.73 -3.51 -9.11
CA TYR A 103 14.52 -3.18 -10.53
C TYR A 103 13.04 -3.15 -10.92
N PHE A 104 12.18 -3.88 -10.19
CA PHE A 104 10.72 -3.78 -10.33
C PHE A 104 10.23 -2.33 -10.38
N TRP A 105 10.84 -1.45 -9.57
CA TRP A 105 10.43 -0.06 -9.45
C TRP A 105 11.07 0.89 -10.48
N ALA A 106 11.81 0.39 -11.47
CA ALA A 106 12.50 1.22 -12.46
C ALA A 106 11.55 2.11 -13.28
N HIS A 107 10.25 1.79 -13.32
CA HIS A 107 9.23 2.63 -13.94
C HIS A 107 9.05 3.98 -13.23
N ALA A 108 9.22 4.01 -11.91
CA ALA A 108 9.17 5.21 -11.07
C ALA A 108 10.60 5.70 -10.77
N HIS A 109 11.48 4.82 -10.32
CA HIS A 109 12.85 5.14 -9.88
C HIS A 109 13.87 4.72 -10.94
N ARG A 110 13.96 5.46 -12.05
CA ARG A 110 14.80 5.06 -13.20
C ARG A 110 16.27 4.82 -12.85
N ASP A 111 16.82 5.61 -11.92
CA ASP A 111 18.21 5.47 -11.47
C ASP A 111 18.37 4.38 -10.39
N GLY A 112 17.26 3.85 -9.86
CA GLY A 112 17.23 2.83 -8.82
C GLY A 112 17.87 3.27 -7.50
N LYS A 113 18.10 4.56 -7.30
CA LYS A 113 18.82 5.14 -6.17
C LYS A 113 18.08 6.35 -5.60
N LEU A 114 18.07 6.45 -4.28
CA LEU A 114 17.56 7.63 -3.59
C LEU A 114 18.46 7.94 -2.38
N ASP A 115 19.09 9.11 -2.40
CA ASP A 115 19.81 9.66 -1.26
C ASP A 115 18.96 10.76 -0.63
N TYR A 116 18.71 10.65 0.68
CA TYR A 116 17.95 11.65 1.40
C TYR A 116 18.44 11.85 2.83
N SER A 117 18.14 13.05 3.34
CA SER A 117 18.32 13.42 4.74
C SER A 117 16.99 13.96 5.26
N LEU A 118 16.33 13.20 6.13
CA LEU A 118 15.04 13.52 6.71
C LEU A 118 15.22 13.92 8.17
N VAL A 119 14.66 15.06 8.57
CA VAL A 119 14.55 15.51 9.96
C VAL A 119 13.09 15.48 10.38
N VAL A 120 12.79 14.77 11.46
CA VAL A 120 11.45 14.65 12.05
C VAL A 120 11.46 15.20 13.47
N GLN A 121 10.54 16.11 13.77
CA GLN A 121 10.29 16.61 15.12
C GLN A 121 8.91 16.12 15.56
N THR A 122 8.85 15.51 16.74
CA THR A 122 7.58 14.98 17.29
C THR A 122 6.87 16.02 18.17
N GLY A 123 5.62 15.74 18.55
CA GLY A 123 4.81 16.59 19.43
C GLY A 123 3.60 17.21 18.71
N LEU A 124 2.88 18.10 19.42
CA LEU A 124 1.66 18.74 18.90
C LEU A 124 1.90 19.58 17.64
N ASN A 125 3.09 20.16 17.52
CA ASN A 125 3.53 20.90 16.34
C ASN A 125 4.58 20.09 15.55
N GLY A 126 4.37 18.77 15.44
CA GLY A 126 5.30 17.88 14.77
C GLY A 126 5.55 18.30 13.32
N SER A 127 6.73 17.98 12.81
CA SER A 127 7.11 18.31 11.43
C SER A 127 8.04 17.25 10.86
N ALA A 128 8.02 17.09 9.54
CA ALA A 128 8.92 16.23 8.79
C ALA A 128 9.47 17.02 7.59
N CYS A 129 10.79 17.10 7.47
CA CYS A 129 11.47 17.87 6.45
C CYS A 129 12.63 17.09 5.85
N PHE A 130 12.59 16.91 4.54
CA PHE A 130 13.68 16.39 3.74
C PHE A 130 14.64 17.52 3.41
N ASN A 131 15.75 17.57 4.15
CA ASN A 131 16.86 18.50 3.92
C ASN A 131 17.65 18.15 2.64
N VAL A 132 17.64 16.88 2.24
CA VAL A 132 18.25 16.35 1.02
C VAL A 132 17.29 15.33 0.42
N GLY A 133 17.29 15.21 -0.91
CA GLY A 133 16.40 14.32 -1.67
C GLY A 133 15.55 15.11 -2.65
N GLY A 134 15.02 14.43 -3.66
CA GLY A 134 14.21 15.05 -4.69
C GLY A 134 13.15 14.10 -5.25
N SER A 135 12.15 14.70 -5.90
CA SER A 135 11.01 13.99 -6.47
C SER A 135 11.45 12.85 -7.39
N VAL A 136 10.68 11.77 -7.38
CA VAL A 136 10.90 10.58 -8.20
C VAL A 136 10.77 10.90 -9.69
N ASP A 137 9.86 11.80 -10.05
CA ASP A 137 9.64 12.24 -11.43
C ASP A 137 10.66 13.29 -11.91
N ASP A 138 11.22 14.06 -10.98
CA ASP A 138 12.24 15.08 -11.24
C ASP A 138 13.15 15.25 -10.01
N PRO A 139 14.31 14.56 -9.98
CA PRO A 139 15.26 14.67 -8.86
C PRO A 139 15.80 16.09 -8.62
N SER A 140 15.60 17.03 -9.56
CA SER A 140 15.96 18.43 -9.39
C SER A 140 14.95 19.22 -8.55
N VAL A 141 13.75 18.68 -8.34
CA VAL A 141 12.73 19.23 -7.44
C VAL A 141 12.95 18.66 -6.04
N PRO A 142 13.44 19.45 -5.08
CA PRO A 142 13.67 18.97 -3.72
C PRO A 142 12.36 18.62 -3.02
N PHE A 143 12.37 17.62 -2.13
CA PHE A 143 11.19 17.25 -1.35
C PHE A 143 10.74 18.34 -0.37
N GLY A 144 11.67 18.89 0.43
CA GLY A 144 11.33 19.91 1.43
C GLY A 144 10.44 19.38 2.56
N TYR A 145 9.49 20.19 3.02
CA TYR A 145 8.54 19.74 4.05
C TYR A 145 7.52 18.75 3.47
N ALA A 146 7.26 17.68 4.21
CA ALA A 146 6.19 16.75 3.88
C ALA A 146 4.81 17.42 4.05
N ASP A 147 3.80 16.95 3.30
CA ASP A 147 2.42 17.34 3.54
C ASP A 147 1.91 16.80 4.89
N SER A 148 0.70 17.20 5.29
CA SER A 148 0.15 16.88 6.62
C SER A 148 0.00 15.38 6.90
N TYR A 149 -0.32 14.55 5.89
CA TYR A 149 -0.53 13.12 6.07
C TYR A 149 0.78 12.36 6.14
N LEU A 150 1.72 12.69 5.24
CA LEU A 150 3.07 12.14 5.32
C LEU A 150 3.78 12.57 6.61
N THR A 151 3.57 13.81 7.06
CA THR A 151 4.08 14.28 8.36
C THR A 151 3.52 13.47 9.52
N ASP A 152 2.21 13.14 9.54
CA ASP A 152 1.63 12.30 10.59
C ASP A 152 2.23 10.89 10.62
N TYR A 153 2.35 10.25 9.46
CA TYR A 153 3.00 8.94 9.36
C TYR A 153 4.45 8.99 9.85
N LEU A 154 5.27 9.93 9.37
CA LEU A 154 6.69 10.02 9.72
C LEU A 154 6.90 10.38 11.19
N VAL A 155 6.09 11.27 11.77
CA VAL A 155 6.13 11.60 13.20
C VAL A 155 5.80 10.36 14.04
N HIS A 156 4.76 9.63 13.68
CA HIS A 156 4.38 8.41 14.39
C HIS A 156 5.46 7.32 14.26
N SER A 157 6.01 7.11 13.05
CA SER A 157 7.10 6.15 12.81
C SER A 157 8.37 6.51 13.60
N ALA A 158 8.72 7.81 13.67
CA ALA A 158 9.84 8.29 14.48
C ALA A 158 9.61 8.05 15.99
N GLN A 159 8.38 8.23 16.49
CA GLN A 159 8.02 7.91 17.87
C GLN A 159 8.11 6.41 18.14
N GLN A 160 7.54 5.58 17.26
CA GLN A 160 7.46 4.13 17.42
C GLN A 160 8.83 3.46 17.37
N SER A 161 9.72 3.91 16.47
CA SER A 161 11.07 3.36 16.31
C SER A 161 12.05 3.79 17.41
N ALA A 162 11.76 4.87 18.14
CA ALA A 162 12.60 5.41 19.20
C ALA A 162 12.45 4.67 20.53
N LEU A 163 12.94 3.43 20.65
CA LEU A 163 12.78 2.59 21.85
C LEU A 163 13.04 3.31 23.20
N LEU A 164 14.16 4.05 23.31
CA LEU A 164 14.48 4.79 24.54
C LEU A 164 13.53 5.98 24.75
N GLY A 165 13.08 6.62 23.67
CA GLY A 165 12.09 7.69 23.70
C GLY A 165 10.74 7.19 24.21
N VAL A 166 10.27 6.04 23.73
CA VAL A 166 9.03 5.40 24.21
C VAL A 166 9.12 5.07 25.69
N LEU A 167 10.24 4.52 26.17
CA LEU A 167 10.42 4.23 27.59
C LEU A 167 10.42 5.50 28.47
N LYS A 168 11.03 6.60 28.00
CA LYS A 168 10.96 7.90 28.68
C LYS A 168 9.52 8.43 28.72
N GLN A 169 8.79 8.32 27.62
CA GLN A 169 7.38 8.74 27.54
C GLN A 169 6.49 7.90 28.48
N PHE A 170 6.74 6.60 28.56
CA PHE A 170 6.02 5.68 29.43
C PHE A 170 6.31 5.95 30.90
N GLU A 171 7.55 6.29 31.25
CA GLU A 171 7.91 6.72 32.61
C GLU A 171 7.17 8.01 32.99
N ALA A 172 7.25 9.03 32.13
CA ALA A 172 6.58 10.31 32.33
C ALA A 172 5.04 10.21 32.36
N SER A 173 4.48 9.20 31.69
CA SER A 173 3.03 8.95 31.57
C SER A 173 2.58 7.70 32.32
N SER A 174 3.33 7.26 33.33
CA SER A 174 3.14 5.96 34.00
C SER A 174 1.73 5.74 34.57
N SER A 175 1.05 6.81 34.99
CA SER A 175 -0.33 6.76 35.49
C SER A 175 -1.38 6.50 34.40
N GLN A 176 -1.03 6.67 33.12
CA GLN A 176 -1.90 6.46 31.96
C GLN A 176 -1.66 5.10 31.28
N LEU A 177 -0.66 4.36 31.73
CA LEU A 177 -0.31 3.07 31.15
C LEU A 177 -1.32 1.98 31.54
N VAL A 178 -1.66 1.15 30.56
CA VAL A 178 -2.54 -0.01 30.72
C VAL A 178 -1.72 -1.28 30.57
N TYR A 179 -1.76 -2.14 31.58
CA TYR A 179 -1.18 -3.48 31.48
C TYR A 179 -2.16 -4.44 30.81
N SER A 180 -1.66 -5.26 29.88
CA SER A 180 -2.40 -6.36 29.26
C SER A 180 -1.46 -7.51 28.91
N VAL A 181 -2.00 -8.57 28.31
CA VAL A 181 -1.21 -9.63 27.67
C VAL A 181 -1.61 -9.65 26.19
N THR A 182 -0.62 -9.59 25.32
CA THR A 182 -0.81 -9.67 23.87
C THR A 182 -0.30 -11.01 23.38
N SER A 183 -1.19 -11.80 22.78
CA SER A 183 -0.83 -13.03 22.09
C SER A 183 -0.45 -12.71 20.66
N ILE A 184 0.67 -13.27 20.19
CA ILE A 184 1.06 -13.27 18.78
C ILE A 184 0.49 -14.56 18.17
N GLU A 185 -0.57 -14.45 17.37
CA GLU A 185 -1.28 -15.60 16.81
C GLU A 185 -0.36 -16.49 15.97
N ALA A 186 0.53 -15.89 15.17
CA ALA A 186 1.44 -16.61 14.28
C ALA A 186 2.42 -17.53 15.03
N SER A 187 2.78 -17.19 16.28
CA SER A 187 3.75 -17.95 17.09
C SER A 187 3.13 -18.65 18.31
N GLY A 188 1.91 -18.28 18.70
CA GLY A 188 1.27 -18.72 19.93
C GLY A 188 1.96 -18.21 21.21
N VAL A 189 2.80 -17.18 21.11
CA VAL A 189 3.55 -16.63 22.26
C VAL A 189 2.80 -15.45 22.85
N ASP A 190 2.69 -15.45 24.19
CA ASP A 190 2.11 -14.36 24.97
C ASP A 190 3.20 -13.41 25.48
N TYR A 191 2.97 -12.12 25.29
CA TYR A 191 3.82 -11.05 25.79
C TYR A 191 3.06 -10.21 26.83
N PRO A 192 3.60 -10.02 28.04
CA PRO A 192 3.22 -8.91 28.89
C PRO A 192 3.36 -7.58 28.14
N THR A 193 2.31 -6.77 28.15
CA THR A 193 2.22 -5.57 27.34
C THR A 193 1.89 -4.35 28.19
N LEU A 194 2.59 -3.24 27.93
CA LEU A 194 2.23 -1.91 28.43
C LEU A 194 1.72 -1.07 27.27
N SER A 195 0.47 -0.61 27.35
CA SER A 195 -0.11 0.25 26.33
C SER A 195 -0.26 1.68 26.84
N LEU A 196 0.02 2.65 25.96
CA LEU A 196 -0.27 4.06 26.12
C LEU A 196 -1.28 4.46 25.04
N PRO A 197 -2.60 4.31 25.29
CA PRO A 197 -3.61 4.38 24.24
C PRO A 197 -3.69 5.72 23.51
N ASN A 198 -3.47 6.84 24.20
CA ASN A 198 -3.47 8.18 23.60
C ASN A 198 -2.32 8.40 22.62
N ALA A 199 -1.24 7.63 22.72
CA ALA A 199 -0.13 7.64 21.78
C ALA A 199 -0.25 6.57 20.69
N ASN A 200 -1.23 5.65 20.79
CA ASN A 200 -1.32 4.43 19.97
C ASN A 200 -0.03 3.58 20.00
N LEU A 201 0.60 3.49 21.17
CA LEU A 201 1.82 2.71 21.37
C LEU A 201 1.60 1.60 22.40
N ALA A 202 2.08 0.39 22.11
CA ALA A 202 2.08 -0.74 23.01
C ALA A 202 3.45 -1.42 23.03
N LEU A 203 4.09 -1.44 24.19
CA LEU A 203 5.37 -2.10 24.41
C LEU A 203 5.13 -3.55 24.84
N LEU A 204 5.46 -4.49 23.95
CA LEU A 204 5.46 -5.93 24.22
C LEU A 204 6.82 -6.32 24.80
N VAL A 205 6.82 -7.10 25.89
CA VAL A 205 8.05 -7.38 26.66
C VAL A 205 8.25 -8.88 26.82
N HIS A 206 9.47 -9.37 26.61
CA HIS A 206 9.83 -10.75 26.88
C HIS A 206 9.64 -11.11 28.35
N ASN A 207 8.81 -12.13 28.64
CA ASN A 207 8.47 -12.51 30.01
C ASN A 207 9.63 -13.15 30.80
N ASP A 208 10.68 -13.62 30.16
CA ASP A 208 11.87 -14.24 30.78
C ASP A 208 12.98 -13.20 31.01
N THR A 209 13.33 -12.41 30.00
CA THR A 209 14.45 -11.46 30.06
C THR A 209 14.05 -10.07 30.53
N GLY A 210 12.78 -9.69 30.37
CA GLY A 210 12.32 -8.31 30.55
C GLY A 210 12.77 -7.37 29.44
N LEU A 211 13.42 -7.86 28.37
CA LEU A 211 13.78 -7.02 27.23
C LEU A 211 12.55 -6.72 26.38
N PRO A 212 12.45 -5.51 25.78
CA PRO A 212 11.43 -5.23 24.78
C PRO A 212 11.50 -6.25 23.64
N TYR A 213 10.33 -6.74 23.23
CA TYR A 213 10.16 -7.52 22.01
C TYR A 213 9.78 -6.61 20.85
N ALA A 214 8.73 -5.81 21.04
CA ALA A 214 8.22 -4.92 20.00
C ALA A 214 7.57 -3.67 20.58
N ILE A 215 7.52 -2.60 19.79
CA ILE A 215 6.57 -1.50 19.98
C ILE A 215 5.53 -1.61 18.88
N ARG A 216 4.32 -2.00 19.28
CA ARG A 216 3.14 -2.17 18.44
C ARG A 216 2.35 -0.87 18.36
N SER A 217 1.85 -0.58 17.17
CA SER A 217 0.74 0.33 16.93
C SER A 217 -0.40 -0.39 16.20
N THR A 218 -1.61 0.15 16.32
CA THR A 218 -2.79 -0.43 15.67
C THR A 218 -3.41 0.54 14.69
N GLU A 219 -4.01 0.02 13.63
CA GLU A 219 -4.74 0.81 12.64
C GLU A 219 -5.82 -0.03 11.96
N THR A 220 -6.56 0.58 11.03
CA THR A 220 -7.49 -0.13 10.16
C THR A 220 -7.03 0.02 8.72
N HIS A 221 -6.54 -1.07 8.15
CA HIS A 221 -6.15 -1.16 6.76
C HIS A 221 -7.40 -1.34 5.88
N GLU A 222 -7.46 -0.71 4.71
CA GLU A 222 -8.63 -0.75 3.82
C GLU A 222 -8.98 -2.17 3.35
N ILE A 223 -7.94 -2.96 3.05
CA ILE A 223 -8.06 -4.39 2.70
C ILE A 223 -8.10 -5.30 3.93
N TYR A 224 -7.03 -5.32 4.73
CA TYR A 224 -6.88 -6.29 5.83
C TYR A 224 -7.80 -6.04 7.03
N GLY A 225 -8.41 -4.85 7.12
CA GLY A 225 -9.21 -4.43 8.28
C GLY A 225 -8.33 -4.09 9.49
N PRO A 226 -8.79 -4.32 10.72
CA PRO A 226 -7.99 -4.10 11.92
C PRO A 226 -6.63 -4.79 11.81
N SER A 227 -5.56 -3.99 11.91
CA SER A 227 -4.20 -4.42 11.63
C SER A 227 -3.22 -3.91 12.67
N THR A 228 -2.08 -4.59 12.80
CA THR A 228 -1.00 -4.24 13.71
C THR A 228 0.26 -3.92 12.92
N ASN A 229 0.96 -2.85 13.31
CA ASN A 229 2.29 -2.52 12.82
C ASN A 229 3.27 -2.59 14.00
N ASP A 230 4.24 -3.49 13.93
CA ASP A 230 5.18 -3.76 15.01
C ASP A 230 6.60 -3.36 14.61
N VAL A 231 7.24 -2.48 15.39
CA VAL A 231 8.70 -2.34 15.36
C VAL A 231 9.28 -3.38 16.30
N VAL A 232 9.83 -4.46 15.74
CA VAL A 232 10.37 -5.61 16.46
C VAL A 232 11.87 -5.44 16.69
N PHE A 233 12.30 -5.74 17.91
CA PHE A 233 13.67 -5.60 18.39
C PHE A 233 14.29 -6.96 18.69
N SER A 234 15.46 -7.24 18.12
CA SER A 234 16.16 -8.49 18.37
C SER A 234 17.68 -8.31 18.49
N ASN A 235 18.35 -9.36 18.95
CA ASN A 235 19.81 -9.42 19.09
C ASN A 235 20.40 -8.29 19.95
N TYR A 236 19.90 -8.13 21.17
CA TYR A 236 20.39 -7.10 22.10
C TYR A 236 21.88 -7.29 22.44
N ALA A 237 22.67 -6.22 22.29
CA ALA A 237 24.05 -6.16 22.77
C ALA A 237 24.25 -5.04 23.80
N SER A 238 25.31 -5.17 24.59
CA SER A 238 25.74 -4.14 25.53
C SER A 238 26.48 -3.01 24.80
N VAL A 239 26.07 -1.78 25.06
CA VAL A 239 26.65 -0.55 24.53
C VAL A 239 27.20 0.27 25.69
N SER A 240 28.49 0.58 25.64
CA SER A 240 29.17 1.41 26.63
C SER A 240 29.01 2.90 26.33
N PHE A 241 28.84 3.71 27.37
CA PHE A 241 28.80 5.17 27.24
C PHE A 241 29.30 5.87 28.51
N GLY A 242 29.71 7.14 28.35
CA GLY A 242 30.35 7.88 29.44
C GLY A 242 31.64 7.21 29.93
N LYS A 243 31.92 7.32 31.23
CA LYS A 243 33.16 6.77 31.82
C LYS A 243 33.09 5.28 32.16
N SER A 244 31.90 4.75 32.45
CA SER A 244 31.73 3.37 32.93
C SER A 244 30.29 2.85 32.87
N GLN A 245 29.39 3.52 32.14
CA GLN A 245 27.99 3.10 32.07
C GLN A 245 27.78 2.18 30.86
N THR A 246 26.83 1.27 31.00
CA THR A 246 26.43 0.35 29.92
C THR A 246 24.92 0.25 29.87
N PHE A 247 24.37 0.19 28.67
CA PHE A 247 22.97 -0.14 28.43
C PHE A 247 22.88 -1.27 27.39
N LYS A 248 21.73 -1.93 27.28
CA LYS A 248 21.46 -2.86 26.18
C LYS A 248 20.62 -2.18 25.11
N TYR A 249 20.90 -2.50 23.85
CA TYR A 249 20.13 -2.00 22.71
C TYR A 249 20.08 -3.08 21.62
N PRO A 250 18.99 -3.20 20.84
CA PRO A 250 18.90 -4.19 19.79
C PRO A 250 19.91 -3.92 18.67
N ASN A 251 20.44 -4.99 18.08
CA ASN A 251 21.27 -4.90 16.88
C ASN A 251 20.51 -5.21 15.60
N ARG A 252 19.24 -5.63 15.67
CA ARG A 252 18.39 -5.79 14.51
C ARG A 252 17.00 -5.25 14.81
N ILE A 253 16.47 -4.48 13.86
CA ILE A 253 15.15 -3.87 13.93
C ILE A 253 14.39 -4.26 12.68
N GLN A 254 13.14 -4.67 12.85
CA GLN A 254 12.24 -5.00 11.77
C GLN A 254 10.92 -4.25 11.96
N THR A 255 10.33 -3.79 10.86
CA THR A 255 8.92 -3.38 10.85
C THR A 255 8.11 -4.58 10.33
N ILE A 256 7.20 -5.10 11.14
CA ILE A 256 6.38 -6.27 10.81
C ILE A 256 4.90 -5.90 10.85
N TYR A 257 4.21 -6.09 9.73
CA TYR A 257 2.77 -5.90 9.61
C TYR A 257 2.02 -7.21 9.84
N ASN A 258 0.93 -7.15 10.60
CA ASN A 258 0.06 -8.29 10.90
C ASN A 258 0.86 -9.57 11.26
N GLU A 259 1.89 -9.39 12.10
CA GLU A 259 2.77 -10.42 12.68
C GLU A 259 3.69 -11.17 11.71
N VAL A 260 3.39 -11.22 10.41
CA VAL A 260 4.10 -12.08 9.45
C VAL A 260 4.73 -11.31 8.27
N TYR A 261 4.23 -10.13 7.93
CA TYR A 261 4.72 -9.38 6.77
C TYR A 261 5.85 -8.45 7.18
N VAL A 262 7.09 -8.85 6.91
CA VAL A 262 8.28 -8.03 7.22
C VAL A 262 8.40 -6.91 6.18
N LEU A 263 8.08 -5.67 6.55
CA LEU A 263 8.11 -4.50 5.66
C LEU A 263 9.48 -3.85 5.59
N GLU A 264 10.19 -3.82 6.72
CA GLU A 264 11.56 -3.32 6.82
C GLU A 264 12.38 -4.30 7.65
N ASP A 265 13.65 -4.48 7.29
CA ASP A 265 14.60 -5.28 8.04
C ASP A 265 15.98 -4.66 7.93
N TYR A 266 16.55 -4.28 9.06
CA TYR A 266 17.93 -3.82 9.09
C TYR A 266 18.71 -4.24 10.33
N THR A 267 20.01 -4.43 10.12
CA THR A 267 20.99 -4.70 11.18
C THR A 267 21.80 -3.44 11.48
N ILE A 268 21.93 -3.14 12.76
CA ILE A 268 22.72 -2.03 13.27
C ILE A 268 24.16 -2.53 13.47
N SER A 269 25.07 -1.98 12.67
CA SER A 269 26.49 -2.28 12.70
C SER A 269 27.23 -1.48 13.78
N GLN A 270 26.76 -0.27 14.11
CA GLN A 270 27.34 0.57 15.13
C GLN A 270 26.29 1.39 15.88
N ILE A 271 26.45 1.46 17.21
CA ILE A 271 25.61 2.25 18.11
C ILE A 271 26.50 3.23 18.86
N SER A 272 26.16 4.52 18.82
CA SER A 272 26.85 5.57 19.56
C SER A 272 25.87 6.30 20.46
N ALA A 273 26.09 6.27 21.78
CA ALA A 273 25.29 6.99 22.76
C ALA A 273 25.98 8.31 23.15
N ASN A 274 25.19 9.37 23.25
CA ASN A 274 25.61 10.76 23.44
C ASN A 274 26.73 11.20 22.48
N PRO A 275 26.60 10.96 21.17
CA PRO A 275 27.55 11.49 20.21
C PRO A 275 27.50 13.02 20.22
N GLN A 276 28.59 13.66 19.82
CA GLN A 276 28.60 15.10 19.61
C GLN A 276 27.97 15.41 18.25
N PHE A 277 26.79 16.04 18.28
CA PHE A 277 26.12 16.50 17.07
C PHE A 277 26.60 17.90 16.70
N PRO A 278 26.89 18.18 15.41
CA PRO A 278 27.17 19.54 14.96
C PRO A 278 26.01 20.50 15.22
N ASP A 279 26.32 21.79 15.34
CA ASP A 279 25.30 22.82 15.46
C ASP A 279 24.32 22.77 14.27
N GLY A 280 23.02 22.70 14.59
CA GLY A 280 21.97 22.63 13.58
C GLY A 280 21.80 21.27 12.92
N TYR A 281 22.44 20.20 13.40
CA TYR A 281 22.31 18.85 12.84
C TYR A 281 20.86 18.35 12.72
N PHE A 282 20.00 18.72 13.67
CA PHE A 282 18.57 18.41 13.70
C PHE A 282 17.65 19.56 13.26
N LYS A 283 18.18 20.57 12.56
CA LYS A 283 17.34 21.64 12.01
C LYS A 283 16.72 21.21 10.68
N ALA A 284 15.43 21.49 10.54
CA ALA A 284 14.77 21.49 9.24
C ALA A 284 15.33 22.64 8.40
N LEU A 285 15.91 22.29 7.26
CA LEU A 285 16.58 23.19 6.32
C LEU A 285 16.12 22.78 4.91
N PRO A 286 14.84 23.02 4.54
CA PRO A 286 14.33 22.61 3.24
C PRO A 286 15.15 23.29 2.13
N PRO A 287 15.53 22.57 1.07
CA PRO A 287 16.22 23.19 -0.06
C PRO A 287 15.34 24.25 -0.73
N THR A 288 15.97 25.29 -1.28
CA THR A 288 15.26 26.29 -2.08
C THR A 288 14.79 25.65 -3.39
N PRO A 289 13.47 25.63 -3.69
CA PRO A 289 12.97 25.01 -4.89
C PRO A 289 13.27 25.90 -6.11
N PRO A 290 13.29 25.35 -7.33
CA PRO A 290 13.44 26.15 -8.55
C PRO A 290 12.38 27.27 -8.64
N ALA A 291 12.74 28.39 -9.26
CA ALA A 291 11.82 29.51 -9.46
C ALA A 291 10.57 29.07 -10.23
N GLY A 292 9.37 29.34 -9.68
CA GLY A 292 8.09 28.93 -10.26
C GLY A 292 7.47 27.66 -9.66
N SER A 293 8.17 26.98 -8.75
CA SER A 293 7.59 25.86 -7.99
C SER A 293 6.48 26.35 -7.05
N PRO A 294 5.43 25.53 -6.77
CA PRO A 294 4.43 25.85 -5.76
C PRO A 294 5.09 26.19 -4.41
N PRO A 295 4.55 27.16 -3.65
CA PRO A 295 5.23 27.78 -2.51
C PRO A 295 5.35 26.93 -1.24
N ASP A 296 4.93 25.67 -1.22
CA ASP A 296 4.72 24.93 0.02
C ASP A 296 6.00 24.30 0.59
N ASN A 297 6.98 25.15 0.89
CA ASN A 297 8.14 24.86 1.74
C ASN A 297 7.87 25.27 3.20
N VAL A 298 6.65 25.06 3.68
CA VAL A 298 6.22 25.39 5.05
C VAL A 298 5.78 24.11 5.75
N ALA A 299 6.20 23.96 7.01
CA ALA A 299 5.76 22.86 7.85
C ALA A 299 4.23 22.82 7.96
N GLN A 300 3.64 21.66 7.64
CA GLN A 300 2.22 21.39 7.83
C GLN A 300 2.02 20.59 9.13
N LEU A 301 0.95 20.87 9.87
CA LEU A 301 0.63 20.10 11.07
C LEU A 301 0.24 18.67 10.70
N PRO A 302 0.63 17.66 11.51
CA PRO A 302 0.23 16.27 11.30
C PRO A 302 -1.29 16.13 11.20
N ARG A 303 -1.77 15.41 10.19
CA ARG A 303 -3.18 15.04 10.01
C ARG A 303 -3.31 13.59 9.61
N THR A 304 -4.27 12.89 10.19
CA THR A 304 -4.72 11.57 9.73
C THR A 304 -6.25 11.51 9.79
N ASP A 305 -6.85 10.77 8.88
CA ASP A 305 -8.27 10.45 8.86
C ASP A 305 -8.49 9.12 8.14
N ASN A 306 -9.76 8.69 8.05
CA ASN A 306 -10.10 7.42 7.40
C ASN A 306 -9.95 7.46 5.87
N GLU A 307 -9.72 8.62 5.27
CA GLU A 307 -9.45 8.71 3.84
C GLU A 307 -7.98 8.42 3.58
N TYR A 308 -7.05 8.94 4.38
CA TYR A 308 -5.62 8.65 4.27
C TYR A 308 -5.08 8.05 5.58
N PRO A 309 -5.36 6.76 5.86
CA PRO A 309 -4.79 6.08 7.02
C PRO A 309 -3.28 5.92 6.88
N ARG A 310 -2.57 5.76 8.00
CA ARG A 310 -1.10 5.64 8.01
C ARG A 310 -0.58 4.49 7.15
N SER A 311 -1.26 3.35 7.13
CA SER A 311 -0.94 2.21 6.24
C SER A 311 -0.88 2.61 4.77
N GLU A 312 -1.83 3.43 4.31
CA GLU A 312 -1.80 3.95 2.95
C GLU A 312 -0.58 4.82 2.68
N VAL A 313 -0.43 5.83 3.53
CA VAL A 313 0.65 6.80 3.40
C VAL A 313 2.00 6.10 3.44
N HIS A 314 2.16 5.13 4.34
CA HIS A 314 3.34 4.27 4.45
C HIS A 314 3.65 3.52 3.15
N GLU A 315 2.68 2.78 2.61
CA GLU A 315 2.90 1.96 1.41
C GLU A 315 3.30 2.80 0.19
N PHE A 316 2.62 3.93 -0.02
CA PHE A 316 2.99 4.84 -1.10
C PHE A 316 4.30 5.59 -0.81
N TYR A 317 4.59 5.91 0.45
CA TYR A 317 5.84 6.58 0.81
C TYR A 317 7.06 5.69 0.59
N GLU A 318 7.07 4.47 1.12
CA GLU A 318 8.24 3.56 1.00
C GLU A 318 8.54 3.22 -0.46
N THR A 319 7.49 3.06 -1.27
CA THR A 319 7.60 2.83 -2.71
C THR A 319 7.98 4.07 -3.51
N GLY A 320 8.00 5.26 -2.88
CA GLY A 320 8.27 6.55 -3.53
C GLY A 320 7.15 7.02 -4.47
N LEU A 321 5.92 6.54 -4.27
CA LEU A 321 4.74 6.85 -5.06
C LEU A 321 3.72 7.73 -4.30
N TRP A 322 4.14 8.35 -3.20
CA TRP A 322 3.31 9.30 -2.47
C TRP A 322 3.38 10.69 -3.11
N PHE A 323 2.31 11.08 -3.81
CA PHE A 323 2.17 12.39 -4.48
C PHE A 323 1.25 13.36 -3.72
N GLY A 324 0.93 13.05 -2.47
CA GLY A 324 -0.03 13.78 -1.64
C GLY A 324 -1.48 13.32 -1.83
N PRO A 325 -2.42 13.97 -1.13
CA PRO A 325 -3.81 13.53 -1.07
C PRO A 325 -4.57 13.77 -2.38
N PHE A 326 -4.86 12.69 -3.12
CA PHE A 326 -5.48 12.72 -4.44
C PHE A 326 -6.81 13.49 -4.48
N GLY A 327 -7.68 13.29 -3.48
CA GLY A 327 -9.01 13.93 -3.38
C GLY A 327 -8.98 15.44 -3.14
N GLN A 328 -7.84 16.02 -2.77
CA GLN A 328 -7.68 17.48 -2.67
C GLN A 328 -7.41 18.11 -4.04
N GLN A 329 -6.84 17.35 -4.97
CA GLN A 329 -6.48 17.80 -6.31
C GLN A 329 -7.58 17.51 -7.34
N ASN A 330 -8.41 16.49 -7.08
CA ASN A 330 -9.41 15.98 -8.00
C ASN A 330 -10.80 15.92 -7.39
N ASN A 331 -11.82 16.14 -8.21
CA ASN A 331 -13.22 16.04 -7.81
C ASN A 331 -14.07 15.50 -8.96
N VAL A 332 -15.40 15.51 -8.81
CA VAL A 332 -16.36 15.00 -9.81
C VAL A 332 -16.18 15.64 -11.19
N SER A 333 -15.79 16.92 -11.26
CA SER A 333 -15.52 17.61 -12.54
C SER A 333 -14.23 17.16 -13.23
N SER A 334 -13.35 16.45 -12.50
CA SER A 334 -12.13 15.83 -13.04
C SER A 334 -12.41 14.48 -13.70
N VAL A 335 -13.63 13.96 -13.66
CA VAL A 335 -13.98 12.70 -14.32
C VAL A 335 -14.12 12.92 -15.81
N VAL A 336 -13.35 12.16 -16.58
CA VAL A 336 -13.46 12.13 -18.04
C VAL A 336 -13.94 10.74 -18.44
N ALA A 337 -15.10 10.68 -19.09
CA ALA A 337 -15.71 9.44 -19.55
C ALA A 337 -16.12 9.55 -21.02
N LYS A 338 -15.81 8.53 -21.84
CA LYS A 338 -16.19 8.48 -23.25
C LYS A 338 -16.58 7.06 -23.66
N PRO A 339 -17.51 6.88 -24.62
CA PRO A 339 -17.72 5.59 -25.24
C PRO A 339 -16.40 5.08 -25.85
N VAL A 340 -16.08 3.80 -25.63
CA VAL A 340 -14.89 3.17 -26.24
C VAL A 340 -15.01 3.17 -27.77
N PHE A 341 -16.24 3.02 -28.29
CA PHE A 341 -16.56 3.02 -29.71
C PHE A 341 -17.43 4.23 -30.09
N PRO A 342 -16.84 5.43 -30.31
CA PRO A 342 -17.60 6.60 -30.73
C PRO A 342 -18.38 6.36 -32.03
N GLY A 343 -19.70 6.51 -31.98
CA GLY A 343 -20.60 6.26 -33.12
C GLY A 343 -20.91 4.79 -33.39
N GLY A 344 -20.47 3.88 -32.51
CA GLY A 344 -20.77 2.46 -32.56
C GLY A 344 -22.17 2.09 -32.06
N ASN A 345 -22.49 0.79 -32.13
CA ASN A 345 -23.77 0.20 -31.71
C ASN A 345 -23.85 -0.14 -30.22
N VAL A 346 -22.74 0.03 -29.49
CA VAL A 346 -22.62 -0.30 -28.07
C VAL A 346 -22.10 0.89 -27.24
N PRO A 347 -22.85 2.01 -27.16
CA PRO A 347 -22.46 3.16 -26.34
C PRO A 347 -22.39 2.84 -24.83
N GLN A 348 -22.89 1.67 -24.41
CA GLN A 348 -22.86 1.18 -23.03
C GLN A 348 -21.45 0.92 -22.49
N ILE A 349 -20.46 0.74 -23.38
CA ILE A 349 -19.08 0.46 -23.00
C ILE A 349 -18.33 1.80 -22.97
N VAL A 350 -18.00 2.25 -21.77
CA VAL A 350 -17.38 3.54 -21.51
C VAL A 350 -16.00 3.32 -20.89
N ASN A 351 -14.98 4.02 -21.37
CA ASN A 351 -13.74 4.17 -20.63
C ASN A 351 -13.79 5.48 -19.84
N LEU A 352 -13.19 5.48 -18.64
CA LEU A 352 -13.12 6.67 -17.81
C LEU A 352 -11.82 6.74 -17.01
N TYR A 353 -11.43 7.95 -16.63
CA TYR A 353 -10.38 8.24 -15.66
C TYR A 353 -10.75 9.46 -14.82
N VAL A 354 -10.00 9.67 -13.74
CA VAL A 354 -10.13 10.85 -12.88
C VAL A 354 -8.82 11.62 -12.92
N GLY A 355 -8.85 12.87 -13.39
CA GLY A 355 -7.68 13.73 -13.43
C GLY A 355 -7.56 14.54 -14.71
N THR A 356 -6.41 15.17 -14.89
CA THR A 356 -6.08 15.96 -16.09
C THR A 356 -5.34 15.14 -17.15
N VAL A 357 -4.85 13.97 -16.79
CA VAL A 357 -4.15 13.01 -17.66
C VAL A 357 -4.74 11.62 -17.45
N PRO A 358 -4.81 10.78 -18.50
CA PRO A 358 -5.28 9.40 -18.39
C PRO A 358 -4.16 8.48 -17.88
N ASP A 359 -3.72 8.70 -16.65
CA ASP A 359 -2.70 7.89 -15.97
C ASP A 359 -3.23 6.54 -15.46
N TYR A 360 -4.54 6.50 -15.19
CA TYR A 360 -5.28 5.33 -14.72
C TYR A 360 -6.68 5.27 -15.34
N VAL A 361 -6.94 4.27 -16.19
CA VAL A 361 -8.18 4.15 -16.97
C VAL A 361 -8.95 2.90 -16.55
N GLN A 362 -10.26 3.06 -16.38
CA GLN A 362 -11.20 2.00 -16.01
C GLN A 362 -12.28 1.84 -17.09
N LEU A 363 -12.84 0.64 -17.22
CA LEU A 363 -14.05 0.40 -18.00
C LEU A 363 -15.29 0.45 -17.09
N LEU A 364 -16.30 1.16 -17.56
CA LEU A 364 -17.65 1.18 -17.03
C LEU A 364 -18.59 0.62 -18.09
N VAL A 365 -19.32 -0.45 -17.75
CA VAL A 365 -20.26 -1.10 -18.66
C VAL A 365 -21.68 -0.95 -18.14
N GLU A 366 -22.53 -0.32 -18.94
CA GLU A 366 -23.93 -0.06 -18.63
C GLU A 366 -24.86 -1.20 -19.06
N PHE A 367 -25.40 -1.90 -18.08
CA PHE A 367 -26.46 -2.89 -18.26
C PHE A 367 -27.84 -2.30 -17.96
N GLU A 368 -28.90 -3.01 -18.32
CA GLU A 368 -30.28 -2.65 -18.01
C GLU A 368 -30.53 -2.49 -16.49
N ASP A 369 -29.90 -3.34 -15.67
CA ASP A 369 -30.10 -3.43 -14.21
C ASP A 369 -29.04 -2.68 -13.37
N GLY A 370 -28.02 -2.08 -13.99
CA GLY A 370 -26.99 -1.33 -13.30
C GLY A 370 -25.67 -1.24 -14.06
N LEU A 371 -24.61 -0.85 -13.36
CA LEU A 371 -23.28 -0.64 -13.94
C LEU A 371 -22.29 -1.68 -13.40
N VAL A 372 -21.38 -2.13 -14.25
CA VAL A 372 -20.17 -2.87 -13.88
C VAL A 372 -18.97 -1.93 -14.04
N ILE A 373 -18.10 -1.85 -13.04
CA ILE A 373 -16.84 -1.12 -13.14
C ILE A 373 -15.65 -2.07 -12.96
N THR A 374 -14.63 -1.91 -13.79
CA THR A 374 -13.36 -2.61 -13.65
C THR A 374 -12.40 -1.79 -12.81
N ASP A 375 -11.61 -2.48 -11.99
CA ASP A 375 -10.70 -1.86 -11.03
C ASP A 375 -11.36 -0.90 -10.04
N ALA A 376 -10.60 -0.56 -9.00
CA ALA A 376 -10.99 0.35 -7.96
C ALA A 376 -9.74 0.97 -7.34
N ALA A 377 -9.18 1.96 -8.03
CA ALA A 377 -8.10 2.77 -7.46
C ALA A 377 -8.57 3.54 -6.23
N PRO A 378 -7.71 3.68 -5.19
CA PRO A 378 -8.03 4.44 -4.00
C PRO A 378 -8.33 5.90 -4.36
N HIS A 379 -9.23 6.52 -3.60
CA HIS A 379 -9.75 7.90 -3.77
C HIS A 379 -10.58 8.15 -5.03
N ARG A 380 -10.21 7.57 -6.18
CA ARG A 380 -10.95 7.67 -7.45
C ARG A 380 -12.34 7.06 -7.33
N SER A 381 -12.46 5.95 -6.60
CA SER A 381 -13.72 5.25 -6.30
C SER A 381 -14.83 6.16 -5.78
N LYS A 382 -14.57 7.00 -4.77
CA LYS A 382 -15.56 7.93 -4.18
C LYS A 382 -15.99 9.00 -5.18
N ILE A 383 -15.04 9.52 -5.96
CA ILE A 383 -15.30 10.52 -7.01
C ILE A 383 -16.19 9.90 -8.10
N ILE A 384 -15.87 8.69 -8.54
CA ILE A 384 -16.63 7.98 -9.57
C ILE A 384 -18.03 7.62 -9.08
N LEU A 385 -18.20 7.18 -7.83
CA LEU A 385 -19.51 6.92 -7.24
C LEU A 385 -20.41 8.16 -7.26
N GLN A 386 -19.86 9.31 -6.90
CA GLN A 386 -20.60 10.57 -6.95
C GLN A 386 -20.90 10.98 -8.41
N TRP A 387 -19.94 10.84 -9.31
CA TRP A 387 -20.14 11.11 -10.73
C TRP A 387 -21.23 10.22 -11.36
N VAL A 388 -21.26 8.92 -11.03
CA VAL A 388 -22.30 7.99 -11.50
C VAL A 388 -23.68 8.43 -11.02
N LYS A 389 -23.80 8.85 -9.76
CA LYS A 389 -25.07 9.35 -9.20
C LYS A 389 -25.60 10.57 -9.97
N GLU A 390 -24.70 11.41 -10.48
CA GLU A 390 -25.05 12.61 -11.25
C GLU A 390 -25.36 12.32 -12.73
N ASN A 391 -24.69 11.33 -13.33
CA ASN A 391 -24.71 11.11 -14.78
C ASN A 391 -25.53 9.89 -15.24
N TYR A 392 -25.83 8.94 -14.36
CA TYR A 392 -26.64 7.75 -14.63
C TYR A 392 -27.88 7.69 -13.75
N PRO A 393 -28.88 8.57 -13.97
CA PRO A 393 -30.06 8.65 -13.10
C PRO A 393 -30.81 7.31 -13.05
N GLY A 394 -31.03 6.80 -11.84
CA GLY A 394 -31.73 5.54 -11.61
C GLY A 394 -30.86 4.28 -11.72
N LYS A 395 -29.56 4.42 -12.01
CA LYS A 395 -28.60 3.31 -11.98
C LYS A 395 -27.53 3.52 -10.92
N SER A 396 -26.99 2.42 -10.42
CA SER A 396 -25.84 2.40 -9.52
C SER A 396 -24.81 1.40 -10.03
N ILE A 397 -23.59 1.49 -9.50
CA ILE A 397 -22.58 0.45 -9.66
C ILE A 397 -23.05 -0.77 -8.86
N THR A 398 -23.30 -1.86 -9.57
CA THR A 398 -23.81 -3.12 -9.00
C THR A 398 -22.72 -4.17 -8.86
N HIS A 399 -21.63 -4.04 -9.63
CA HIS A 399 -20.49 -4.95 -9.60
C HIS A 399 -19.19 -4.14 -9.70
N VAL A 400 -18.22 -4.47 -8.86
CA VAL A 400 -16.82 -4.04 -8.97
C VAL A 400 -15.97 -5.26 -9.28
N VAL A 401 -15.14 -5.14 -10.31
CA VAL A 401 -14.32 -6.23 -10.87
C VAL A 401 -12.85 -5.77 -10.86
N PRO A 402 -12.13 -5.86 -9.73
CA PRO A 402 -10.71 -5.55 -9.71
C PRO A 402 -9.95 -6.54 -10.58
N SER A 403 -8.99 -6.04 -11.34
CA SER A 403 -8.11 -6.87 -12.17
C SER A 403 -7.23 -7.75 -11.30
N HIS A 404 -6.73 -7.24 -10.18
CA HIS A 404 -5.91 -7.97 -9.20
C HIS A 404 -5.79 -7.21 -7.87
N HIS A 405 -5.10 -7.80 -6.90
CA HIS A 405 -5.03 -7.31 -5.53
C HIS A 405 -4.11 -6.10 -5.28
N HIS A 406 -3.34 -5.65 -6.28
CA HIS A 406 -2.46 -4.50 -6.10
C HIS A 406 -3.26 -3.25 -5.76
N ARG A 407 -2.65 -2.36 -4.97
CA ARG A 407 -3.39 -1.28 -4.32
C ARG A 407 -4.02 -0.31 -5.29
N ASP A 408 -3.35 0.03 -6.37
CA ASP A 408 -3.90 0.87 -7.43
C ASP A 408 -5.10 0.25 -8.15
N HIS A 409 -5.30 -1.06 -8.08
CA HIS A 409 -6.46 -1.77 -8.66
C HIS A 409 -7.53 -2.16 -7.64
N ALA A 410 -7.15 -2.30 -6.37
CA ALA A 410 -8.02 -2.84 -5.32
C ALA A 410 -8.30 -1.89 -4.15
N GLY A 411 -7.53 -0.82 -3.96
CA GLY A 411 -7.58 0.02 -2.76
C GLY A 411 -8.95 0.67 -2.52
N GLY A 412 -9.64 1.06 -3.59
CA GLY A 412 -10.98 1.63 -3.56
C GLY A 412 -12.14 0.62 -3.58
N VAL A 413 -11.88 -0.70 -3.54
CA VAL A 413 -12.94 -1.73 -3.57
C VAL A 413 -13.95 -1.50 -2.45
N GLY A 414 -13.46 -1.17 -1.24
CA GLY A 414 -14.30 -0.92 -0.06
C GLY A 414 -15.40 0.11 -0.29
N ASP A 415 -15.13 1.16 -1.07
CA ASP A 415 -16.11 2.21 -1.36
C ASP A 415 -17.29 1.70 -2.20
N TYR A 416 -17.00 0.91 -3.24
CA TYR A 416 -18.05 0.32 -4.09
C TYR A 416 -18.90 -0.69 -3.32
N LEU A 417 -18.27 -1.48 -2.45
CA LEU A 417 -18.99 -2.44 -1.60
C LEU A 417 -19.88 -1.72 -0.58
N ALA A 418 -19.40 -0.63 0.02
CA ALA A 418 -20.22 0.21 0.90
C ALA A 418 -21.40 0.85 0.17
N ALA A 419 -21.27 1.12 -1.14
CA ALA A 419 -22.35 1.57 -2.01
C ALA A 419 -23.30 0.46 -2.49
N GLY A 420 -23.07 -0.80 -2.09
CA GLY A 420 -23.94 -1.94 -2.40
C GLY A 420 -23.55 -2.76 -3.63
N ALA A 421 -22.37 -2.52 -4.20
CA ALA A 421 -21.85 -3.36 -5.28
C ALA A 421 -21.47 -4.76 -4.78
N LYS A 422 -21.49 -5.74 -5.68
CA LYS A 422 -20.93 -7.08 -5.46
C LYS A 422 -19.47 -7.10 -5.90
N LEU A 423 -18.61 -7.74 -5.10
CA LEU A 423 -17.23 -8.00 -5.47
C LEU A 423 -17.17 -9.19 -6.43
N VAL A 424 -16.54 -9.03 -7.60
CA VAL A 424 -16.32 -10.10 -8.56
C VAL A 424 -14.82 -10.38 -8.67
N ILE A 425 -14.37 -11.56 -8.23
CA ILE A 425 -12.95 -11.91 -8.12
C ILE A 425 -12.73 -13.40 -8.42
N PRO A 426 -11.53 -13.84 -8.79
CA PRO A 426 -11.23 -15.27 -8.84
C PRO A 426 -11.32 -15.89 -7.44
N GLU A 427 -11.70 -17.18 -7.33
CA GLU A 427 -11.89 -17.85 -6.03
C GLU A 427 -10.63 -17.77 -5.14
N ILE A 428 -9.44 -17.78 -5.73
CA ILE A 428 -8.17 -17.71 -4.99
C ILE A 428 -8.01 -16.40 -4.19
N ALA A 429 -8.64 -15.30 -4.62
CA ALA A 429 -8.52 -13.98 -3.97
C ALA A 429 -9.51 -13.78 -2.82
N LYS A 430 -10.43 -14.71 -2.59
CA LYS A 430 -11.53 -14.55 -1.63
C LYS A 430 -11.07 -14.26 -0.21
N ASP A 431 -10.01 -14.94 0.25
CA ASP A 431 -9.49 -14.76 1.60
C ASP A 431 -8.76 -13.42 1.79
N TYR A 432 -8.20 -12.84 0.72
CA TYR A 432 -7.56 -11.53 0.76
C TYR A 432 -8.57 -10.42 1.06
N TYR A 433 -9.73 -10.46 0.41
CA TYR A 433 -10.77 -9.44 0.56
C TYR A 433 -11.72 -9.66 1.77
N LYS A 434 -11.63 -10.79 2.49
CA LYS A 434 -12.63 -11.21 3.48
C LYS A 434 -12.90 -10.20 4.60
N ASN A 435 -11.93 -9.33 4.90
CA ASN A 435 -12.01 -8.35 5.98
C ASN A 435 -12.43 -6.95 5.51
N VAL A 436 -12.52 -6.71 4.20
CA VAL A 436 -12.97 -5.41 3.66
C VAL A 436 -14.37 -5.10 4.21
N ASN A 437 -14.55 -3.88 4.73
CA ASN A 437 -15.80 -3.45 5.38
C ASN A 437 -16.30 -4.43 6.48
N GLY A 438 -15.38 -5.13 7.15
CA GLY A 438 -15.69 -6.15 8.16
C GLY A 438 -16.38 -7.39 7.61
N GLY A 439 -16.18 -7.71 6.33
CA GLY A 439 -16.73 -8.90 5.66
C GLY A 439 -18.22 -8.80 5.31
N LYS A 440 -18.79 -7.58 5.34
CA LYS A 440 -20.23 -7.35 5.10
C LYS A 440 -20.51 -6.94 3.66
N PHE A 441 -20.29 -7.84 2.73
CA PHE A 441 -20.55 -7.62 1.31
C PHE A 441 -20.89 -8.93 0.60
N GLN A 442 -21.31 -8.84 -0.66
CA GLN A 442 -21.56 -10.01 -1.50
C GLN A 442 -20.36 -10.23 -2.42
N THR A 443 -19.93 -11.48 -2.54
CA THR A 443 -18.86 -11.89 -3.45
C THR A 443 -19.42 -12.85 -4.49
N ILE A 444 -19.03 -12.65 -5.74
CA ILE A 444 -19.18 -13.60 -6.84
C ILE A 444 -17.78 -14.07 -7.19
N THR A 445 -17.54 -15.37 -7.08
CA THR A 445 -16.26 -15.97 -7.43
C THR A 445 -16.36 -16.77 -8.72
N TYR A 446 -15.23 -16.90 -9.40
CA TYR A 446 -15.10 -17.62 -10.66
C TYR A 446 -13.71 -18.29 -10.77
N ASP A 447 -13.54 -19.15 -11.77
CA ASP A 447 -12.30 -19.87 -12.06
C ASP A 447 -11.99 -19.85 -13.57
N ASP A 448 -10.92 -20.54 -13.99
CA ASP A 448 -10.46 -20.57 -15.39
C ASP A 448 -11.50 -21.21 -16.32
N GLU A 449 -12.11 -22.31 -15.86
CA GLU A 449 -13.11 -23.06 -16.61
C GLU A 449 -14.48 -22.36 -16.67
N HIS A 450 -14.83 -21.58 -15.64
CA HIS A 450 -16.11 -20.90 -15.50
C HIS A 450 -15.88 -19.40 -15.29
N PRO A 451 -15.54 -18.64 -16.35
CA PRO A 451 -15.31 -17.19 -16.23
C PRO A 451 -16.58 -16.47 -15.76
N PHE A 452 -16.40 -15.30 -15.16
CA PHE A 452 -17.55 -14.44 -14.84
C PHE A 452 -18.16 -13.89 -16.14
N ILE A 453 -19.47 -14.03 -16.30
CA ILE A 453 -20.22 -13.52 -17.46
C ILE A 453 -21.45 -12.76 -16.96
N LYS A 454 -21.59 -11.50 -17.40
CA LYS A 454 -22.81 -10.70 -17.25
C LYS A 454 -23.27 -10.22 -18.62
N GLN A 455 -24.55 -10.38 -18.91
CA GLN A 455 -25.12 -10.06 -20.22
C GLN A 455 -26.54 -9.53 -20.11
N ASP A 456 -26.91 -8.65 -21.04
CA ASP A 456 -28.29 -8.26 -21.31
C ASP A 456 -28.56 -8.24 -22.84
N LYS A 457 -29.66 -7.63 -23.27
CA LYS A 457 -30.03 -7.57 -24.70
C LYS A 457 -29.13 -6.64 -25.54
N ASN A 458 -28.25 -5.86 -24.93
CA ASN A 458 -27.43 -4.83 -25.56
C ASN A 458 -25.94 -5.14 -25.47
N VAL A 459 -25.46 -5.58 -24.31
CA VAL A 459 -24.03 -5.71 -24.01
C VAL A 459 -23.75 -6.96 -23.21
N GLN A 460 -22.50 -7.43 -23.28
CA GLN A 460 -21.94 -8.49 -22.45
C GLN A 460 -20.59 -8.05 -21.88
N PHE A 461 -20.30 -8.51 -20.66
CA PHE A 461 -19.04 -8.32 -19.96
C PHE A 461 -18.56 -9.67 -19.44
N LEU A 462 -17.29 -9.97 -19.68
CA LEU A 462 -16.65 -11.21 -19.28
C LEU A 462 -15.35 -10.88 -18.54
N SER A 463 -15.03 -11.64 -17.50
CA SER A 463 -13.76 -11.52 -16.77
C SER A 463 -13.12 -12.91 -16.66
N PHE A 464 -11.83 -12.96 -17.00
CA PHE A 464 -11.06 -14.19 -17.16
C PHE A 464 -9.90 -14.20 -16.18
N TRP A 465 -9.71 -15.35 -15.56
CA TRP A 465 -8.57 -15.62 -14.68
C TRP A 465 -7.96 -16.96 -15.09
N LYS A 466 -6.66 -17.10 -14.87
CA LYS A 466 -5.94 -18.34 -15.08
C LYS A 466 -4.86 -18.51 -14.03
N ASN A 467 -4.54 -19.75 -13.68
CA ASN A 467 -3.39 -20.00 -12.80
C ASN A 467 -2.06 -19.65 -13.50
N GLU A 468 -1.03 -19.33 -12.71
CA GLU A 468 0.31 -18.96 -13.18
C GLU A 468 0.32 -17.69 -14.05
N ASN A 469 -0.35 -16.64 -13.58
CA ASN A 469 -0.30 -15.33 -14.22
C ASN A 469 1.09 -14.68 -14.10
N PRO A 470 1.44 -13.76 -15.01
CA PRO A 470 2.77 -13.13 -15.01
C PRO A 470 2.96 -12.00 -13.98
N HIS A 471 1.88 -11.36 -13.51
CA HIS A 471 1.98 -10.11 -12.72
C HIS A 471 1.58 -10.27 -11.26
N ALA A 472 0.41 -10.84 -11.01
CA ALA A 472 -0.07 -11.19 -9.68
C ALA A 472 -0.82 -12.52 -9.74
N SER A 473 -0.79 -13.30 -8.66
CA SER A 473 -1.42 -14.63 -8.62
C SER A 473 -2.91 -14.60 -8.96
N ASP A 474 -3.62 -13.55 -8.54
CA ASP A 474 -5.03 -13.31 -8.82
C ASP A 474 -5.30 -12.44 -10.05
N TRP A 475 -4.30 -12.18 -10.89
CA TRP A 475 -4.45 -11.30 -12.04
C TRP A 475 -5.50 -11.77 -13.05
N THR A 476 -6.31 -10.82 -13.51
CA THR A 476 -7.42 -11.04 -14.41
C THR A 476 -7.41 -9.98 -15.50
N TRP A 477 -7.96 -10.35 -16.65
CA TRP A 477 -8.28 -9.41 -17.71
C TRP A 477 -9.76 -9.57 -18.06
N ALA A 478 -10.35 -8.54 -18.62
CA ALA A 478 -11.77 -8.54 -18.92
C ALA A 478 -12.06 -8.04 -20.32
N ALA A 479 -13.26 -8.32 -20.80
CA ALA A 479 -13.71 -7.85 -22.09
C ALA A 479 -15.18 -7.45 -22.06
N ALA A 480 -15.53 -6.51 -22.91
CA ALA A 480 -16.90 -6.12 -23.17
C ALA A 480 -17.18 -6.09 -24.66
N ALA A 481 -18.39 -6.47 -25.04
CA ALA A 481 -18.82 -6.54 -26.43
C ALA A 481 -20.33 -6.30 -26.54
N PRO A 482 -20.86 -6.01 -27.74
CA PRO A 482 -22.29 -6.08 -27.98
C PRO A 482 -22.85 -7.47 -27.63
N ALA A 483 -24.12 -7.52 -27.26
CA ALA A 483 -24.83 -8.79 -27.09
C ALA A 483 -24.77 -9.64 -28.38
N CYS A 484 -24.79 -10.97 -28.24
CA CYS A 484 -24.61 -11.90 -29.36
C CYS A 484 -25.54 -11.66 -30.56
N SER A 485 -26.75 -11.15 -30.35
CA SER A 485 -27.69 -10.82 -31.42
C SER A 485 -27.25 -9.68 -32.33
N LYS A 486 -26.26 -8.88 -31.90
CA LYS A 486 -25.74 -7.68 -32.58
C LYS A 486 -24.21 -7.67 -32.62
N PHE A 487 -23.58 -8.84 -32.45
CA PHE A 487 -22.14 -8.95 -32.28
C PHE A 487 -21.38 -8.36 -33.46
N ASN A 488 -20.33 -7.60 -33.17
CA ASN A 488 -19.45 -6.99 -34.15
C ASN A 488 -18.01 -7.09 -33.66
N ASN A 489 -17.15 -7.75 -34.44
CA ASN A 489 -15.76 -8.00 -34.08
C ASN A 489 -14.99 -6.69 -33.77
N SER A 490 -15.29 -5.61 -34.48
CA SER A 490 -14.63 -4.31 -34.29
C SER A 490 -15.16 -3.51 -33.11
N GLU A 491 -16.19 -4.01 -32.40
CA GLU A 491 -16.79 -3.39 -31.21
C GLU A 491 -16.54 -4.23 -29.94
N VAL A 492 -15.50 -5.07 -29.95
CA VAL A 492 -15.01 -5.77 -28.76
C VAL A 492 -13.89 -4.96 -28.14
N VAL A 493 -13.98 -4.71 -26.83
CA VAL A 493 -12.89 -4.15 -26.03
C VAL A 493 -12.36 -5.18 -25.06
N VAL A 494 -11.04 -5.18 -24.87
CA VAL A 494 -10.34 -5.83 -23.77
C VAL A 494 -9.79 -4.75 -22.85
N ILE A 495 -9.92 -4.95 -21.54
CA ILE A 495 -9.13 -4.23 -20.55
C ILE A 495 -8.07 -5.15 -19.95
N ASP A 496 -6.85 -4.63 -19.93
CA ASP A 496 -5.66 -5.30 -19.43
C ASP A 496 -4.96 -4.32 -18.46
N ALA A 497 -4.61 -4.80 -17.27
CA ALA A 497 -3.87 -4.04 -16.26
C ALA A 497 -2.44 -4.58 -16.17
N ASP A 498 -1.44 -3.73 -16.32
CA ASP A 498 -0.01 -3.99 -16.05
C ASP A 498 0.73 -5.03 -16.89
N ILE A 499 0.03 -5.85 -17.66
CA ILE A 499 0.64 -6.81 -18.58
C ILE A 499 0.87 -6.15 -19.95
N VAL A 500 -0.13 -5.46 -20.48
CA VAL A 500 -0.04 -4.71 -21.75
C VAL A 500 -0.45 -3.26 -21.51
N ASN A 501 0.57 -2.39 -21.42
CA ASN A 501 0.40 -0.96 -21.21
C ASN A 501 0.66 -0.17 -22.52
N PRO A 502 -0.37 0.24 -23.30
CA PRO A 502 -0.17 0.84 -24.62
C PRO A 502 0.51 2.21 -24.58
N ARG A 503 1.39 2.50 -25.54
CA ARG A 503 2.12 3.78 -25.70
C ARG A 503 2.39 4.12 -27.17
N PRO A 504 2.76 5.37 -27.53
CA PRO A 504 2.93 5.77 -28.91
C PRO A 504 4.28 5.27 -29.43
N GLY A 505 4.30 4.82 -30.68
CA GLY A 505 5.52 4.37 -31.36
C GLY A 505 5.81 2.87 -31.20
N PRO A 506 6.88 2.36 -31.83
CA PRO A 506 7.16 0.92 -31.91
C PRO A 506 7.85 0.35 -30.67
N VAL A 507 8.04 1.15 -29.62
CA VAL A 507 8.82 0.76 -28.43
C VAL A 507 7.91 0.11 -27.41
N MET A 508 8.13 -1.18 -27.13
CA MET A 508 7.48 -1.88 -26.03
C MET A 508 7.91 -1.26 -24.69
N ARG A 509 6.92 -0.94 -23.84
CA ARG A 509 7.13 -0.58 -22.42
C ARG A 509 6.54 -1.60 -21.46
N TRP A 510 6.16 -2.76 -21.99
CA TRP A 510 5.85 -3.96 -21.21
C TRP A 510 6.92 -5.01 -21.48
N ASP A 511 6.95 -6.04 -20.64
CA ASP A 511 7.78 -7.22 -20.83
C ASP A 511 7.04 -8.22 -21.73
N THR A 512 7.53 -8.43 -22.96
CA THR A 512 6.86 -9.31 -23.94
C THR A 512 6.63 -10.73 -23.41
N PRO A 513 7.61 -11.39 -22.75
CA PRO A 513 7.36 -12.64 -22.02
C PRO A 513 6.14 -12.61 -21.10
N HIS A 514 5.85 -11.50 -20.42
CA HIS A 514 4.66 -11.37 -19.56
C HIS A 514 3.36 -11.18 -20.37
N ALA A 515 3.42 -10.49 -21.52
CA ALA A 515 2.26 -10.28 -22.40
C ALA A 515 1.87 -11.50 -23.24
N MET A 516 2.81 -12.41 -23.56
CA MET A 516 2.55 -13.57 -24.41
C MET A 516 1.47 -14.52 -23.88
N PRO A 517 1.46 -14.89 -22.57
CA PRO A 517 0.37 -15.65 -21.97
C PRO A 517 -1.01 -15.02 -22.18
N PHE A 518 -1.13 -13.69 -22.04
CA PHE A 518 -2.38 -12.96 -22.30
C PHE A 518 -2.81 -13.12 -23.77
N PHE A 519 -1.93 -12.89 -24.75
CA PHE A 519 -2.31 -13.04 -26.16
C PHE A 519 -2.75 -14.46 -26.52
N VAL A 520 -2.07 -15.48 -25.98
CA VAL A 520 -2.47 -16.88 -26.14
C VAL A 520 -3.85 -17.13 -25.54
N ASP A 521 -4.11 -16.60 -24.35
CA ASP A 521 -5.42 -16.75 -23.69
C ASP A 521 -6.52 -16.01 -24.46
N ALA A 522 -6.26 -14.79 -24.93
CA ALA A 522 -7.18 -14.04 -25.79
C ALA A 522 -7.59 -14.85 -27.03
N VAL A 523 -6.64 -15.54 -27.68
CA VAL A 523 -6.94 -16.45 -28.81
C VAL A 523 -7.80 -17.63 -28.36
N HIS A 524 -7.46 -18.29 -27.24
CA HIS A 524 -8.22 -19.43 -26.74
C HIS A 524 -9.65 -19.06 -26.34
N ARG A 525 -9.83 -17.86 -25.78
CA ARG A 525 -11.15 -17.33 -25.49
C ARG A 525 -11.88 -16.95 -26.77
N GLY A 526 -11.20 -16.62 -27.87
CA GLY A 526 -11.84 -16.27 -29.14
C GLY A 526 -12.06 -14.75 -29.30
N ILE A 527 -11.20 -13.95 -28.68
CA ILE A 527 -11.16 -12.50 -28.90
C ILE A 527 -10.89 -12.22 -30.38
N PRO A 528 -11.66 -11.33 -31.03
CA PRO A 528 -11.35 -10.90 -32.38
C PRO A 528 -10.06 -10.10 -32.45
N LEU A 529 -9.28 -10.33 -33.50
CA LEU A 529 -8.08 -9.55 -33.75
C LEU A 529 -8.40 -8.06 -33.92
N GLU A 530 -9.59 -7.72 -34.43
CA GLU A 530 -10.08 -6.36 -34.56
C GLU A 530 -10.44 -5.67 -33.23
N ALA A 531 -10.31 -6.37 -32.09
CA ALA A 531 -10.60 -5.81 -30.78
C ALA A 531 -9.73 -4.59 -30.47
N THR A 532 -10.31 -3.70 -29.67
CA THR A 532 -9.60 -2.60 -29.03
C THR A 532 -9.08 -3.06 -27.67
N LEU A 533 -7.84 -2.72 -27.32
CA LEU A 533 -7.31 -2.92 -25.98
C LEU A 533 -7.22 -1.57 -25.28
N VAL A 534 -7.69 -1.54 -24.03
CA VAL A 534 -7.53 -0.42 -23.09
C VAL A 534 -6.62 -0.90 -21.98
N GLY A 535 -5.44 -0.30 -21.85
CA GLY A 535 -4.59 -0.51 -20.69
C GLY A 535 -5.12 0.25 -19.48
N ALA A 536 -5.07 -0.32 -18.28
CA ALA A 536 -5.31 0.44 -17.05
C ALA A 536 -4.28 1.59 -16.93
N HIS A 537 -3.04 1.31 -17.33
CA HIS A 537 -1.98 2.30 -17.49
C HIS A 537 -1.55 2.42 -18.96
N GLY A 538 -0.78 3.45 -19.28
CA GLY A 538 -0.27 3.66 -20.64
C GLY A 538 -0.08 5.13 -21.00
N GLY A 539 -0.22 5.44 -22.28
CA GLY A 539 -0.15 6.80 -22.81
C GLY A 539 -0.16 6.83 -24.33
N THR A 540 -1.30 6.75 -25.00
CA THR A 540 -1.46 6.83 -26.46
C THR A 540 -2.16 8.14 -26.86
N GLY A 541 -2.11 8.48 -28.16
CA GLY A 541 -2.94 9.57 -28.72
C GLY A 541 -4.35 9.12 -29.12
N ILE A 542 -4.73 7.88 -28.81
CA ILE A 542 -5.96 7.23 -29.30
C ILE A 542 -6.95 7.12 -28.13
N GLY A 543 -8.22 7.47 -28.37
CA GLY A 543 -9.28 7.32 -27.36
C GLY A 543 -9.03 8.15 -26.09
N ILE A 544 -9.10 7.49 -24.93
CA ILE A 544 -8.78 8.05 -23.61
C ILE A 544 -7.31 7.80 -23.24
N GLY A 545 -6.42 7.68 -24.22
CA GLY A 545 -4.98 7.77 -23.98
C GLY A 545 -4.33 6.57 -23.32
N THR A 546 -5.01 5.45 -23.13
CA THR A 546 -4.37 4.14 -22.90
C THR A 546 -4.89 3.10 -23.91
N THR A 547 -5.54 3.57 -24.98
CA THR A 547 -6.23 2.74 -25.96
C THR A 547 -5.33 2.46 -27.17
N ASP A 548 -5.36 1.23 -27.67
CA ASP A 548 -4.75 0.84 -28.95
C ASP A 548 -5.51 -0.34 -29.58
N SER A 549 -5.24 -0.63 -30.85
CA SER A 549 -5.76 -1.82 -31.52
C SER A 549 -4.97 -3.06 -31.09
N LEU A 550 -5.68 -4.18 -30.88
CA LEU A 550 -5.03 -5.46 -30.59
C LEU A 550 -4.09 -5.86 -31.74
N ILE A 551 -4.46 -5.56 -33.00
CA ILE A 551 -3.60 -5.70 -34.19
C ILE A 551 -2.23 -5.05 -33.99
N ASN A 552 -2.18 -3.80 -33.57
CA ASN A 552 -0.91 -3.09 -33.38
C ASN A 552 -0.08 -3.75 -32.28
N LEU A 553 -0.71 -4.09 -31.15
CA LEU A 553 -0.04 -4.66 -29.99
C LEU A 553 0.53 -6.06 -30.26
N VAL A 554 -0.22 -6.93 -30.95
CA VAL A 554 0.28 -8.28 -31.30
C VAL A 554 1.41 -8.20 -32.34
N ASN A 555 1.34 -7.25 -33.27
CA ASN A 555 2.41 -7.02 -34.25
C ASN A 555 3.70 -6.53 -33.57
N ILE A 556 3.57 -5.58 -32.63
CA ILE A 556 4.70 -5.08 -31.84
C ILE A 556 5.30 -6.21 -30.98
N ALA A 557 4.46 -7.06 -30.39
CA ALA A 557 4.88 -8.22 -29.59
C ALA A 557 5.47 -9.37 -30.43
N GLY A 558 5.35 -9.32 -31.77
CA GLY A 558 5.75 -10.42 -32.65
C GLY A 558 4.86 -11.67 -32.52
N PHE A 559 3.64 -11.53 -32.02
CA PHE A 559 2.68 -12.62 -31.85
C PHE A 559 1.86 -12.82 -33.13
N THR A 560 1.83 -14.05 -33.65
CA THR A 560 1.01 -14.39 -34.83
C THR A 560 -0.41 -14.72 -34.38
N TYR A 561 -1.30 -13.73 -34.44
CA TYR A 561 -2.71 -13.90 -34.13
C TYR A 561 -3.46 -14.58 -35.30
N PRO A 562 -4.35 -15.56 -35.05
CA PRO A 562 -5.10 -16.21 -36.12
C PRO A 562 -6.09 -15.27 -36.81
N ASN A 563 -6.20 -15.36 -38.14
CA ASN A 563 -7.12 -14.56 -38.96
C ASN A 563 -8.62 -14.86 -38.73
N SER A 564 -8.94 -15.94 -38.01
CA SER A 564 -10.32 -16.30 -37.69
C SER A 564 -10.49 -16.41 -36.18
N SER A 565 -11.03 -15.38 -35.55
CA SER A 565 -11.62 -15.50 -34.22
C SER A 565 -12.98 -16.18 -34.38
N SER A 566 -13.07 -17.47 -34.09
CA SER A 566 -14.40 -18.05 -33.90
C SER A 566 -15.01 -17.38 -32.69
N THR A 567 -16.18 -16.76 -32.81
CA THR A 567 -16.95 -16.27 -31.65
C THR A 567 -17.38 -17.40 -30.70
N LYS A 568 -17.09 -18.66 -31.08
CA LYS A 568 -17.38 -19.88 -30.33
C LYS A 568 -16.85 -19.76 -28.91
N GLY A 569 -17.76 -19.57 -27.96
CA GLY A 569 -17.47 -19.51 -26.53
C GLY A 569 -18.05 -18.26 -25.85
N TRP A 570 -18.31 -17.21 -26.63
CA TRP A 570 -18.92 -15.94 -26.20
C TRP A 570 -20.35 -15.84 -26.73
N CYS A 571 -20.51 -16.40 -27.94
CA CYS A 571 -21.73 -16.71 -28.66
C CYS A 571 -21.57 -18.13 -29.27
#